data_AF-A3ZQ59-F1
#
_entry.id   AF-A3ZQ59-F1
#
_cell.length_a   1.000
_cell.length_b   1.000
_cell.length_c   1.000
_cell.angle_alpha   90.00
_cell.angle_beta   90.00
_cell.angle_gamma   90.00
#
_symmetry.space_group_name_H-M   'P 1'
#
loop_
_entity.id
_entity.type
_entity.pdbx_description
1 polymer ?
#
loop_
_entity_poly.entity_id
_entity_poly.type
_entity_poly.pdbx_seq_one_letter_code
_entity_poly.pdbx_strand_id
1 'polypeptide(L)'
;MSSLFCMIDDKHVPLYRILWIADVPHFCGAEDCLCEGQYEVRLEQGESLWTNREERDTVIAALERWHAGDDFDDVEGEEPWD
;
A
#
# COMPACT_ATOMS: atom_id res chain seq x y z
N MET A 1 5.97 -9.26 11.31
CA MET A 1 5.55 -7.89 11.68
C MET A 1 5.00 -7.16 10.47
N SER A 2 3.69 -6.96 10.41
CA SER A 2 3.07 -6.03 9.45
C SER A 2 3.41 -4.60 9.87
N SER A 3 3.75 -3.73 8.92
CA SER A 3 3.90 -2.29 9.21
C SER A 3 2.53 -1.62 9.12
N LEU A 4 2.22 -0.71 10.06
CA LEU A 4 1.04 0.16 9.98
C LEU A 4 1.14 1.22 8.86
N PHE A 5 2.34 1.37 8.28
CA PHE A 5 2.64 2.33 7.22
C PHE A 5 3.10 1.60 5.96
N CYS A 6 2.67 2.09 4.80
CA CYS A 6 3.28 1.80 3.50
C CYS A 6 4.04 3.02 2.98
N MET A 7 4.97 2.82 2.06
CA MET A 7 5.66 3.89 1.36
C MET A 7 5.01 4.17 0.02
N ILE A 8 4.74 5.44 -0.28
CA ILE A 8 4.21 5.91 -1.56
C ILE A 8 4.91 7.23 -1.91
N ASP A 9 5.69 7.28 -2.99
CA ASP A 9 6.38 8.51 -3.44
C ASP A 9 7.12 9.20 -2.28
N ASP A 10 7.97 8.43 -1.60
CA ASP A 10 8.76 8.81 -0.41
C ASP A 10 7.96 9.20 0.86
N LYS A 11 6.64 8.96 0.89
CA LYS A 11 5.79 9.26 2.05
C LYS A 11 5.44 8.00 2.82
N HIS A 12 5.59 8.03 4.13
CA HIS A 12 5.06 7.00 5.03
C HIS A 12 3.56 7.25 5.24
N VAL A 13 2.72 6.42 4.62
CA VAL A 13 1.27 6.57 4.62
C VAL A 13 0.65 5.54 5.55
N PRO A 14 -0.14 5.94 6.56
CA PRO A 14 -0.86 4.99 7.39
C PRO A 14 -1.91 4.23 6.56
N LEU A 15 -1.92 2.90 6.66
CA LEU A 15 -2.82 2.04 5.89
C LEU A 15 -4.30 2.39 6.12
N TYR A 16 -4.67 2.70 7.36
CA TYR A 16 -6.06 3.03 7.72
C TYR A 16 -6.57 4.34 7.08
N ARG A 17 -5.70 5.20 6.53
CA ARG A 17 -6.12 6.44 5.84
C ARG A 17 -6.42 6.20 4.36
N ILE A 18 -6.12 5.03 3.81
CA ILE A 18 -6.33 4.72 2.40
C ILE A 18 -7.79 4.33 2.18
N LEU A 19 -8.48 5.03 1.28
CA LEU A 19 -9.88 4.77 0.92
C LEU A 19 -10.00 3.83 -0.27
N TRP A 20 -9.27 4.12 -1.34
CA TRP A 20 -9.25 3.30 -2.56
C TRP A 20 -7.99 3.56 -3.38
N ILE A 21 -7.72 2.63 -4.29
CA ILE A 21 -6.63 2.68 -5.25
C ILE A 21 -7.27 2.56 -6.64
N ALA A 22 -6.96 3.49 -7.54
CA ALA A 22 -7.51 3.47 -8.90
C ALA A 22 -6.41 3.32 -9.95
N ASP A 23 -6.68 2.48 -10.93
CA ASP A 23 -5.94 2.44 -12.20
C ASP A 23 -6.44 3.63 -13.05
N VAL A 24 -5.65 4.70 -13.15
CA VAL A 24 -6.04 5.90 -13.88
C VAL A 24 -5.67 5.75 -15.36
N PRO A 25 -6.61 5.90 -16.30
CA PRO A 25 -6.31 5.79 -17.72
C PRO A 25 -5.28 6.84 -18.13
N HIS A 26 -4.15 6.38 -18.63
CA HIS A 26 -3.07 7.25 -19.09
C HIS A 26 -3.06 7.33 -20.61
N PHE A 27 -3.45 8.50 -21.12
CA PHE A 27 -3.45 8.80 -22.54
C PHE A 27 -2.56 10.01 -22.82
N CYS A 28 -1.24 9.80 -22.92
CA CYS A 28 -0.28 10.88 -23.25
C CYS A 28 0.15 10.88 -24.72
N GLY A 29 -0.07 9.80 -25.47
CA GLY A 29 0.27 9.70 -26.90
C GLY A 29 1.78 9.64 -27.20
N ALA A 30 2.64 9.52 -26.19
CA ALA A 30 4.08 9.41 -26.35
C ALA A 30 4.52 7.94 -26.47
N GLU A 31 5.34 7.61 -27.47
CA GLU A 31 5.82 6.25 -27.74
C GLU A 31 6.78 5.73 -26.66
N ASP A 32 7.42 6.61 -25.91
CA ASP A 32 8.41 6.33 -24.87
C ASP A 32 7.86 6.50 -23.45
N CYS A 33 6.54 6.58 -23.28
CA CYS A 33 5.96 6.81 -21.96
C CYS A 33 6.16 5.61 -21.02
N LEU A 34 6.90 5.85 -19.92
CA LEU A 34 7.17 4.86 -18.88
C LEU A 34 6.02 4.64 -17.89
N CYS A 35 4.88 5.34 -18.07
CA CYS A 35 3.68 5.07 -17.29
C CYS A 35 3.83 5.31 -15.76
N GLU A 36 4.75 6.18 -15.35
CA GLU A 36 4.95 6.55 -13.94
C GLU A 36 3.84 7.50 -13.46
N GLY A 37 3.34 7.30 -12.23
CA GLY A 37 2.24 8.11 -11.67
C GLY A 37 0.85 7.78 -12.24
N GLN A 38 0.61 6.57 -12.74
CA GLN A 38 -0.68 6.14 -13.32
C GLN A 38 -1.70 5.65 -12.31
N TYR A 39 -1.31 5.50 -11.05
CA TYR A 39 -2.19 4.97 -10.03
C TYR A 39 -2.43 6.04 -9.00
N GLU A 40 -3.70 6.21 -8.66
CA GLU A 40 -4.12 7.15 -7.65
C GLU A 40 -4.46 6.40 -6.37
N VAL A 41 -3.79 6.75 -5.29
CA VAL A 41 -4.13 6.30 -3.94
C VAL A 41 -4.88 7.44 -3.26
N ARG A 42 -6.19 7.24 -3.06
CA ARG A 42 -7.04 8.21 -2.40
C ARG A 42 -6.95 8.05 -0.89
N LEU A 43 -6.66 9.14 -0.20
CA LEU A 43 -6.66 9.19 1.25
C LEU A 43 -7.95 9.84 1.77
N GLU A 44 -8.19 9.67 3.07
CA GLU A 44 -9.17 10.46 3.81
C GLU A 44 -8.97 11.97 3.60
N GLN A 45 -10.05 12.74 3.77
CA GLN A 45 -10.06 14.21 3.65
C GLN A 45 -9.80 14.74 2.22
N GLY A 46 -9.84 13.87 1.21
CA GLY A 46 -9.80 14.26 -0.20
C GLY A 46 -8.39 14.43 -0.76
N GLU A 47 -7.36 14.05 -0.02
CA GLU A 47 -5.97 14.03 -0.50
C GLU A 47 -5.73 12.84 -1.45
N SER A 48 -4.87 13.02 -2.45
CA SER A 48 -4.48 11.95 -3.38
C SER A 48 -2.97 11.88 -3.49
N LEU A 49 -2.46 10.66 -3.52
CA LEU A 49 -1.08 10.37 -3.89
C LEU A 49 -1.05 9.67 -5.23
N TRP A 50 -0.01 9.92 -6.00
CA TRP A 50 0.21 9.32 -7.32
C TRP A 50 1.42 8.41 -7.24
N THR A 51 1.32 7.25 -7.86
CA THR A 51 2.29 6.19 -7.68
C THR A 51 2.44 5.36 -8.95
N ASN A 52 3.51 4.56 -9.01
CA ASN A 52 3.76 3.64 -10.11
C ASN A 52 3.16 2.26 -9.82
N ARG A 53 3.30 1.33 -10.77
CA ARG A 53 2.70 0.00 -10.67
C ARG A 53 3.26 -0.84 -9.52
N GLU A 54 4.57 -0.78 -9.30
CA GLU A 54 5.26 -1.56 -8.28
C GLU A 54 4.85 -1.11 -6.87
N GLU A 55 4.84 0.19 -6.64
CA GLU A 55 4.39 0.78 -5.39
C GLU A 55 2.89 0.50 -5.17
N ARG A 56 2.03 0.62 -6.19
CA ARG A 56 0.61 0.22 -6.10
C ARG A 56 0.45 -1.22 -5.61
N ASP A 57 1.17 -2.15 -6.22
CA ASP A 57 1.09 -3.57 -5.87
C ASP A 57 1.55 -3.81 -4.42
N THR A 58 2.55 -3.05 -3.97
CA THR A 58 3.02 -3.05 -2.59
C THR A 58 1.96 -2.54 -1.61
N VAL A 59 1.26 -1.46 -1.95
CA VAL A 59 0.17 -0.90 -1.12
C VAL A 59 -0.99 -1.89 -1.00
N ILE A 60 -1.40 -2.53 -2.10
CA ILE A 60 -2.47 -3.55 -2.10
C ILE A 60 -2.07 -4.71 -1.17
N ALA A 61 -0.87 -5.26 -1.33
CA ALA A 61 -0.40 -6.37 -0.50
C ALA A 61 -0.32 -5.99 0.99
N ALA A 62 0.05 -4.74 1.30
CA ALA A 62 0.07 -4.26 2.68
C ALA A 62 -1.33 -4.15 3.29
N LEU A 63 -2.32 -3.67 2.53
CA LEU A 63 -3.73 -3.60 2.96
C LEU A 63 -4.34 -5.00 3.16
N GLU A 64 -4.07 -5.94 2.25
CA GLU A 64 -4.53 -7.33 2.37
C GLU A 64 -3.96 -8.02 3.61
N ARG A 65 -2.65 -7.85 3.86
CA ARG A 65 -2.00 -8.39 5.07
C ARG A 65 -2.55 -7.79 6.36
N TRP A 66 -2.75 -6.46 6.36
CA TRP A 66 -3.33 -5.76 7.51
C TRP A 66 -4.77 -6.23 7.79
N HIS A 67 -5.57 -6.45 6.75
CA HIS A 67 -6.93 -6.99 6.88
C HIS A 67 -6.95 -8.45 7.34
N ALA A 68 -6.01 -9.28 6.86
CA ALA A 68 -5.92 -10.69 7.23
C ALA A 68 -5.60 -10.91 8.73
N GLY A 69 -5.11 -9.88 9.42
CA GLY A 69 -4.75 -9.99 10.82
C GLY A 69 -3.49 -10.84 11.04
N ASP A 70 -2.59 -10.91 10.05
CA ASP A 70 -1.25 -11.56 10.12
C ASP A 70 -0.32 -10.93 11.20
N ASP A 71 -0.87 -10.14 12.12
CA ASP A 71 -0.21 -9.57 13.30
C ASP A 71 -0.29 -10.47 14.55
N PHE A 72 -0.87 -11.67 14.48
CA PHE A 72 -1.07 -12.54 15.66
C PHE A 72 -0.26 -13.84 15.72
N ASP A 73 0.47 -14.22 14.67
CA ASP A 73 1.33 -15.43 14.72
C ASP A 73 2.78 -15.06 15.03
N ASP A 74 3.09 -14.84 16.32
CA ASP A 74 4.45 -14.95 16.90
C ASP A 74 4.37 -15.04 18.45
N VAL A 75 3.52 -15.91 18.98
CA VAL A 75 3.66 -16.46 20.35
C VAL A 75 3.59 -17.99 20.32
N GLU A 76 4.50 -18.62 19.59
CA GLU A 76 4.95 -19.97 19.94
C GLU A 76 6.36 -19.91 20.51
N GLY A 77 6.38 -19.63 21.81
CA GLY A 77 7.55 -19.66 22.67
C GLY A 77 7.14 -19.56 24.14
N GLU A 78 5.97 -20.10 24.51
CA GLU A 78 5.74 -20.48 25.90
C GLU A 78 6.65 -21.67 26.20
N GLU A 79 7.84 -21.41 26.76
CA GLU A 79 8.58 -22.48 27.44
C GLU A 79 7.70 -22.97 28.60
N PRO A 80 7.36 -24.27 28.65
CA PRO A 80 6.70 -24.83 29.81
C PRO A 80 7.61 -24.66 31.02
N TRP A 81 7.12 -23.95 32.03
CA TRP A 81 7.79 -23.86 33.32
C TRP A 81 7.71 -25.25 33.99
N ASP A 82 8.78 -26.03 33.91
CA ASP A 82 9.04 -27.18 34.79
C ASP A 82 10.00 -26.79 35.93
#